data_AF-A0A2N6VNY0-F1
#
_entry.id   AF-A0A2N6VNY0-F1
#
_cell.length_a   1.000
_cell.length_b   1.000
_cell.length_c   1.000
_cell.angle_alpha   90.00
_cell.angle_beta   90.00
_cell.angle_gamma   90.00
#
_symmetry.space_group_name_H-M   'P 1'
#
loop_
_entity.id
_entity.type
_entity.pdbx_description
1 polymer ?
#
loop_
_entity_poly.entity_id
_entity_poly.type
_entity_poly.pdbx_seq_one_letter_code
_entity_poly.pdbx_strand_id
1 'polypeptide(L)'
;MGADAVAGRTWSLRELELSLGADAPLKTAPHGYPAEHPRFHHLRWKGTAIIQHWTRTDWIHTHQLTDEIATAWKTAQPLRDWLERNVHPPQP
;
A
#
# COMPACT_ATOMS: atom_id res chain seq x y z
N MET A 1 22.02 -5.28 -3.99
CA MET A 1 21.31 -6.15 -4.95
C MET A 1 19.91 -6.38 -4.40
N GLY A 2 18.85 -5.70 -4.77
CA GLY A 2 18.60 -4.58 -5.67
C GLY A 2 17.12 -4.30 -5.47
N ALA A 3 16.79 -3.43 -4.51
CA ALA A 3 15.43 -2.93 -4.38
C ALA A 3 15.29 -1.83 -5.44
N ASP A 4 14.73 -2.20 -6.59
CA ASP A 4 14.24 -1.22 -7.54
C ASP A 4 13.16 -0.39 -6.83
N ALA A 5 13.62 0.76 -6.33
CA ALA A 5 12.76 1.83 -5.88
C ALA A 5 11.95 2.30 -7.08
N VAL A 6 10.74 1.76 -7.22
CA VAL A 6 9.74 2.29 -8.14
C VAL A 6 9.34 3.68 -7.61
N ALA A 7 10.05 4.69 -8.10
CA ALA A 7 9.81 6.08 -7.80
C ALA A 7 8.38 6.47 -8.19
N GLY A 8 7.53 6.59 -7.17
CA GLY A 8 6.12 6.85 -7.33
C GLY A 8 5.49 7.30 -6.02
N ARG A 9 5.78 8.54 -5.62
CA ARG A 9 5.17 9.33 -4.53
C ARG A 9 4.45 8.49 -3.44
N THR A 10 5.20 8.11 -2.41
CA THR A 10 4.70 7.41 -1.21
C THR A 10 3.80 8.32 -0.39
N TRP A 11 2.65 7.80 0.05
CA TRP A 11 1.87 8.42 1.13
C TRP A 11 2.23 7.71 2.43
N SER A 12 2.59 8.49 3.45
CA SER A 12 2.95 7.97 4.78
C SER A 12 1.72 7.98 5.70
N LEU A 13 1.38 6.81 6.25
CA LEU A 13 0.51 6.70 7.41
C LEU A 13 1.39 6.59 8.66
N ARG A 14 1.87 7.76 9.12
CA ARG A 14 2.76 8.02 10.27
C ARG A 14 4.06 7.20 10.37
N GLU A 15 4.14 5.96 9.90
CA GLU A 15 5.33 5.09 9.87
C GLU A 15 5.30 4.04 8.73
N LEU A 16 4.16 3.77 8.10
CA LEU A 16 4.03 2.79 7.01
C LEU A 16 3.79 3.46 5.65
N GLU A 17 4.49 2.96 4.63
CA GLU A 17 4.38 3.44 3.26
C GLU A 17 3.30 2.68 2.49
N LEU A 18 2.46 3.45 1.79
CA LEU A 18 1.52 2.91 0.82
C LEU A 18 2.25 2.61 -0.50
N SER A 19 2.12 1.38 -0.99
CA SER A 19 2.76 0.89 -2.21
C SER A 19 1.74 0.40 -3.25
N LEU A 20 2.24 0.14 -4.46
CA LEU A 20 1.49 -0.56 -5.50
C LEU A 20 1.09 -1.96 -5.03
N GLY A 21 -0.13 -2.38 -5.40
CA GLY A 21 -0.57 -3.75 -5.22
C GLY A 21 0.18 -4.74 -6.13
N ALA A 22 -0.24 -6.02 -6.09
CA ALA A 22 0.41 -7.09 -6.86
C ALA A 22 0.35 -6.88 -8.38
N ASP A 23 -0.68 -6.21 -8.88
CA ASP A 23 -0.85 -5.97 -10.30
C ASP A 23 -0.05 -4.75 -10.77
N ALA A 24 0.63 -4.91 -11.91
CA ALA A 24 1.30 -3.81 -12.58
C ALA A 24 0.29 -2.68 -12.92
N PRO A 25 0.69 -1.41 -12.71
CA PRO A 25 -0.19 -0.29 -12.99
C PRO A 25 -0.49 -0.18 -14.48
N LEU A 26 -1.60 0.47 -14.81
CA LEU A 26 -1.94 0.83 -16.19
C LEU A 26 -0.80 1.65 -16.81
N LYS A 27 -0.64 1.57 -18.14
CA LYS A 27 0.37 2.37 -18.87
C LYS A 27 -0.07 3.82 -19.08
N THR A 28 -1.37 4.05 -19.18
CA THR A 28 -2.01 5.34 -19.46
C THR A 28 -3.07 5.64 -18.41
N ALA A 29 -3.64 6.84 -18.45
CA ALA A 29 -4.78 7.17 -17.61
C ALA A 29 -5.92 6.16 -17.87
N PRO A 30 -6.66 5.75 -16.82
CA PRO A 30 -7.89 4.99 -17.01
C PRO A 30 -8.92 5.81 -17.80
N HIS A 31 -9.87 5.12 -18.42
CA HIS A 31 -10.94 5.76 -19.20
C HIS A 31 -11.66 6.83 -18.36
N GLY A 32 -11.91 7.99 -18.97
CA GLY A 32 -12.61 9.11 -18.32
C GLY A 32 -11.72 10.08 -17.54
N TYR A 33 -10.39 9.87 -17.51
CA TYR A 33 -9.45 10.78 -16.85
C TYR A 33 -8.43 11.35 -17.85
N PRO A 34 -8.14 12.68 -17.81
CA PRO A 34 -7.11 13.27 -18.65
C PRO A 34 -5.71 12.81 -18.21
N ALA A 35 -4.76 12.81 -19.16
CA ALA A 35 -3.36 12.48 -18.87
C ALA A 35 -2.76 13.42 -17.82
N GLU A 36 -3.13 14.70 -17.85
CA GLU A 36 -2.60 15.71 -16.91
C GLU A 36 -3.41 15.83 -15.62
N HIS A 37 -4.21 14.80 -15.29
CA HIS A 37 -4.95 14.78 -14.04
C HIS A 37 -3.96 14.85 -12.86
N PRO A 38 -4.19 15.69 -11.83
CA PRO A 38 -3.27 15.81 -10.68
C PRO A 38 -2.97 14.48 -9.96
N ARG A 39 -3.89 13.52 -10.08
CA ARG A 39 -3.77 12.16 -9.51
C ARG A 39 -3.37 11.08 -10.51
N PHE A 40 -2.93 11.43 -11.73
CA PHE A 40 -2.62 10.49 -12.81
C PHE A 40 -1.76 9.31 -12.34
N HIS A 41 -0.72 9.58 -11.55
CA HIS A 41 0.16 8.55 -11.03
C HIS A 41 -0.59 7.46 -10.23
N HIS A 42 -1.49 7.85 -9.32
CA HIS A 42 -2.26 6.93 -8.48
C HIS A 42 -3.44 6.31 -9.22
N LEU A 43 -4.07 7.04 -10.17
CA LEU A 43 -5.20 6.52 -10.96
C LEU A 43 -4.82 5.30 -11.83
N ARG A 44 -3.53 5.13 -12.10
CA ARG A 44 -3.01 3.97 -12.83
C ARG A 44 -2.91 2.72 -11.95
N TRP A 45 -2.96 2.86 -10.63
CA TRP A 45 -2.81 1.76 -9.71
C TRP A 45 -4.08 0.91 -9.76
N LYS A 46 -3.92 -0.40 -9.96
CA LYS A 46 -5.03 -1.37 -9.93
C LYS A 46 -5.35 -1.86 -8.52
N GLY A 47 -4.44 -1.61 -7.60
CA GLY A 47 -4.55 -1.94 -6.20
C GLY A 47 -3.43 -1.25 -5.45
N THR A 48 -3.54 -1.26 -4.13
CA THR A 48 -2.54 -0.70 -3.24
C THR A 48 -2.34 -1.61 -2.04
N ALA A 49 -1.14 -1.61 -1.48
CA ALA A 49 -0.78 -2.41 -0.33
C ALA A 49 0.00 -1.57 0.69
N ILE A 50 0.00 -2.03 1.93
CA ILE A 50 1.00 -1.64 2.92
C ILE A 50 1.85 -2.88 3.15
N ILE A 51 3.15 -2.76 2.97
CA ILE A 51 4.09 -3.87 3.13
C ILE A 51 5.12 -3.48 4.18
N GLN A 52 5.13 -4.21 5.29
CA GLN A 52 6.19 -4.10 6.29
C GLN A 52 7.26 -5.14 5.97
N HIS A 53 8.48 -4.68 5.74
CA HIS A 53 9.66 -5.53 5.60
C HIS A 53 10.46 -5.50 6.90
N TRP A 54 10.92 -6.67 7.35
CA TRP A 54 11.89 -6.77 8.43
C TRP A 54 13.17 -7.38 7.87
N THR A 55 14.31 -6.73 8.09
CA THR A 55 15.61 -7.38 7.95
C THR A 55 15.73 -8.47 9.01
N ARG A 56 16.58 -9.48 8.81
CA ARG A 56 16.81 -10.55 9.79
C ARG A 56 16.98 -9.98 11.21
N THR A 57 16.00 -10.25 12.07
CA THR A 57 15.97 -9.81 13.46
C THR A 57 16.09 -11.02 14.38
N ASP A 58 16.73 -10.82 15.54
CA ASP A 58 16.94 -11.91 16.49
C ASP A 58 15.64 -12.38 17.17
N TRP A 59 14.63 -11.51 17.21
CA TRP A 59 13.32 -11.79 17.81
C TRP A 59 12.38 -12.63 16.91
N ILE A 60 12.74 -12.90 15.65
CA ILE A 60 11.84 -13.61 14.72
C ILE A 60 11.52 -15.05 15.15
N HIS A 61 12.35 -15.64 16.02
CA HIS A 61 12.16 -16.97 16.58
C HIS A 61 11.62 -16.96 18.02
N THR A 62 11.20 -15.80 18.52
CA THR A 62 10.69 -15.65 19.89
C THR A 62 9.20 -15.28 19.87
N HIS A 63 8.57 -15.29 21.05
CA HIS A 63 7.17 -14.90 21.20
C HIS A 63 6.90 -13.44 20.78
N GLN A 64 7.92 -12.58 20.81
CA GLN A 64 7.81 -11.17 20.39
C GLN A 64 7.35 -11.01 18.94
N LEU A 65 7.61 -11.98 18.06
CA LEU A 65 7.14 -11.97 16.67
C LEU A 65 5.63 -11.66 16.56
N THR A 66 4.83 -12.22 17.46
CA THR A 66 3.36 -12.03 17.42
C THR A 66 2.98 -10.59 17.74
N ASP A 67 3.70 -9.96 18.68
CA ASP A 67 3.46 -8.57 19.09
C ASP A 67 3.85 -7.59 17.98
N GLU A 68 4.96 -7.85 17.29
CA GLU A 68 5.42 -7.04 16.15
C GLU A 68 4.44 -7.13 14.97
N ILE A 69 3.99 -8.35 14.63
CA ILE A 69 2.97 -8.55 13.59
C ILE A 69 1.66 -7.84 13.97
N ALA A 70 1.19 -8.03 15.21
CA ALA A 70 -0.03 -7.38 15.68
C ALA A 70 0.08 -5.85 15.65
N THR A 71 1.25 -5.30 15.97
CA THR A 71 1.53 -3.87 15.88
C THR A 71 1.49 -3.39 14.44
N ALA A 72 2.14 -4.08 13.50
CA ALA A 72 2.09 -3.73 12.08
C ALA A 72 0.65 -3.70 11.53
N TRP A 73 -0.19 -4.68 11.90
CA TRP A 73 -1.60 -4.71 11.51
C TRP A 73 -2.41 -3.55 12.11
N LYS A 74 -2.16 -3.20 13.38
CA LYS A 74 -2.79 -2.03 14.01
C LYS A 74 -2.36 -0.72 13.34
N THR A 75 -1.10 -0.60 12.94
CA THR A 75 -0.61 0.59 12.22
C THR A 75 -1.26 0.74 10.84
N ALA A 76 -1.62 -0.37 10.17
CA ALA A 76 -2.35 -0.35 8.90
C ALA A 76 -3.85 0.00 9.04
N GLN A 77 -4.38 0.10 10.26
CA GLN A 77 -5.80 0.35 10.53
C GLN A 77 -6.39 1.59 9.82
N PRO A 78 -5.71 2.75 9.74
CA PRO A 78 -6.26 3.92 9.05
C PRO A 78 -6.55 3.68 7.56
N LEU A 79 -5.75 2.83 6.89
CA LEU A 79 -6.02 2.46 5.50
C LEU A 79 -7.28 1.59 5.41
N ARG A 80 -7.41 0.59 6.28
CA ARG A 80 -8.63 -0.25 6.34
C ARG A 80 -9.87 0.63 6.56
N ASP A 81 -9.83 1.52 7.54
CA ASP A 81 -10.95 2.40 7.86
C ASP A 81 -11.26 3.37 6.70
N TRP A 82 -10.25 3.77 5.91
CA TRP A 82 -10.48 4.52 4.68
C TRP A 82 -11.16 3.68 3.60
N LEU A 83 -10.69 2.44 3.38
CA LEU A 83 -11.28 1.51 2.40
C LEU A 83 -12.75 1.23 2.73
N GLU A 84 -13.06 0.93 3.99
CA GLU A 84 -14.44 0.70 4.44
C GLU A 84 -15.37 1.89 4.18
N ARG A 85 -14.85 3.12 4.32
CA ARG A 85 -15.63 4.35 4.11
C ARG A 85 -15.79 4.76 2.65
N ASN A 86 -14.84 4.42 1.78
CA ASN A 86 -14.75 4.98 0.43
C ASN A 86 -14.85 3.93 -0.69
N VAL A 87 -14.62 2.67 -0.38
CA VAL A 87 -14.64 1.55 -1.32
C VAL A 87 -15.78 0.63 -0.93
N HIS A 88 -16.93 0.86 -1.56
CA HIS A 88 -18.05 -0.06 -1.43
C HIS A 88 -17.83 -1.28 -2.33
N PRO A 89 -18.25 -2.49 -1.90
CA PRO A 89 -18.25 -3.64 -2.78
C PRO A 89 -19.07 -3.32 -4.04
N PRO A 90 -18.66 -3.85 -5.21
CA PRO A 90 -19.39 -3.62 -6.45
C PRO A 90 -20.85 -4.02 -6.25
N GLN A 91 -21.76 -3.10 -6.55
CA GLN A 91 -23.19 -3.42 -6.57
C GLN A 91 -23.43 -4.46 -7.67
N PRO A 92 -24.29 -5.47 -7.42
CA PRO A 92 -24.62 -6.49 -8.41
C PRO A 92 -25.26 -5.89 -9.67
#